data_AF-A0A482YEX9-F1
#
_entry.id   AF-A0A482YEX9-F1
#
_cell.length_a   1.000
_cell.length_b   1.000
_cell.length_c   1.000
_cell.angle_alpha   90.00
_cell.angle_beta   90.00
_cell.angle_gamma   90.00
#
_symmetry.space_group_name_H-M   'P 1'
#
loop_
_entity.id
_entity.type
_entity.pdbx_description
1 polymer ?
#
loop_
_entity_poly.entity_id
_entity_poly.type
_entity_poly.pdbx_seq_one_letter_code
_entity_poly.pdbx_strand_id
1 'polypeptide(L)'
;AIEAAALYAVVTRLDEENLPNGLDLVDKALIYDQGYLQEGDSRREKAEFDFNDDGTDGDHGVPVTYTRDTLAELLQTDRDRHHADLPVEDIVMPRDVLNAMVEGLADAPVFSSGERSEFENRVVPVKNYVYDQQESDVIEAIMHDKRVDEETVAEYVEHVYAWETDEPLYNDRGERVEPDPLKMKLFEVEHLGRFSEAEYEGNLPRESVRNFRREKVITSLNRHAWEHRDADFSVEDVDLTAIPVIKTVLESHDWDDVERTFEDFDPRQWDDPPSGTETATVKADTIDTLVSLFGYSEASAELTSRHVMGQVSYRWD
;
A
#
# COMPACT_ATOMS: atom_id res chain seq x y z
N ALA A 1 12.20 5.97 10.76
CA ALA A 1 12.47 5.94 12.22
C ALA A 1 12.15 7.25 12.92
N ILE A 2 12.73 8.38 12.48
CA ILE A 2 12.41 9.72 13.03
C ILE A 2 10.93 10.03 12.91
N GLU A 3 10.33 9.75 11.76
CA GLU A 3 8.90 9.94 11.51
C GLU A 3 8.02 9.17 12.50
N ALA A 4 8.30 7.88 12.73
CA ALA A 4 7.59 7.09 13.74
C ALA A 4 7.69 7.70 15.15
N ALA A 5 8.87 8.21 15.52
CA ALA A 5 9.08 8.91 16.79
C ALA A 5 8.25 10.20 16.88
N ALA A 6 8.24 10.98 15.80
CA ALA A 6 7.50 12.22 15.69
C ALA A 6 5.99 11.98 15.74
N LEU A 7 5.49 11.03 14.95
CA LEU A 7 4.09 10.63 14.91
C LEU A 7 3.61 10.15 16.28
N TYR A 8 4.36 9.25 16.93
CA TYR A 8 4.02 8.81 18.29
C TYR A 8 3.99 9.98 19.28
N ALA A 9 5.00 10.84 19.24
CA ALA A 9 5.03 12.03 20.10
C ALA A 9 3.83 12.96 19.84
N VAL A 10 3.39 13.14 18.58
CA VAL A 10 2.19 13.92 18.25
C VAL A 10 0.94 13.22 18.76
N VAL A 11 0.76 11.93 18.50
CA VAL A 11 -0.40 11.14 18.95
C VAL A 11 -0.55 11.17 20.48
N THR A 12 0.54 11.17 21.25
CA THR A 12 0.47 11.34 22.73
C THR A 12 -0.06 12.70 23.17
N ARG A 13 -0.15 13.69 22.26
CA ARG A 13 -0.69 15.02 22.53
C ARG A 13 -2.12 15.22 22.07
N LEU A 14 -2.65 14.30 21.27
CA LEU A 14 -3.98 14.43 20.70
C LEU A 14 -5.04 13.91 21.67
N ASP A 15 -6.15 14.61 21.70
CA ASP A 15 -7.35 14.27 22.47
C ASP A 15 -8.21 13.28 21.67
N GLU A 16 -8.51 12.14 22.30
CA GLU A 16 -9.34 11.06 21.76
C GLU A 16 -10.84 11.35 21.90
N GLU A 17 -11.24 12.20 22.86
CA GLU A 17 -12.66 12.55 23.09
C GLU A 17 -13.23 13.42 21.96
N ASN A 18 -12.35 14.00 21.14
CA ASN A 18 -12.67 14.89 20.02
C ASN A 18 -12.41 14.24 18.65
N LEU A 19 -12.63 12.92 18.54
CA LEU A 19 -12.50 12.18 17.28
C LEU A 19 -13.87 11.98 16.61
N PRO A 20 -14.03 12.38 15.33
CA PRO A 20 -15.15 11.95 14.51
C PRO A 20 -15.26 10.42 14.43
N ASN A 21 -16.48 9.90 14.28
CA ASN A 21 -16.70 8.46 14.16
C ASN A 21 -15.90 7.87 12.98
N GLY A 22 -15.15 6.80 13.26
CA GLY A 22 -14.38 6.07 12.25
C GLY A 22 -12.97 6.61 12.01
N LEU A 23 -12.54 7.67 12.73
CA LEU A 23 -11.15 8.13 12.74
C LEU A 23 -10.44 7.67 14.00
N ASP A 24 -9.15 7.41 13.87
CA ASP A 24 -8.26 7.22 15.02
C ASP A 24 -7.34 8.45 15.24
N LEU A 25 -6.49 8.36 16.27
CA LEU A 25 -5.56 9.45 16.61
C LEU A 25 -4.45 9.63 15.55
N VAL A 26 -4.09 8.58 14.80
CA VAL A 26 -3.12 8.68 13.71
C VAL A 26 -3.76 9.44 12.54
N ASP A 27 -4.99 9.12 12.17
CA ASP A 27 -5.73 9.86 11.14
C ASP A 27 -5.79 11.36 11.48
N LYS A 28 -6.13 11.69 12.73
CA LYS A 28 -6.14 13.07 13.21
C LYS A 28 -4.75 13.72 13.13
N ALA A 29 -3.68 12.99 13.46
CA ALA A 29 -2.31 13.48 13.33
C ALA A 29 -1.94 13.76 11.86
N LEU A 30 -2.28 12.86 10.94
CA LEU A 30 -2.04 13.02 9.50
C LEU A 30 -2.81 14.22 8.95
N ILE A 31 -4.08 14.37 9.29
CA ILE A 31 -4.89 15.52 8.88
C ILE A 31 -4.29 16.84 9.36
N TYR A 32 -3.70 16.88 10.56
CA TYR A 32 -3.00 18.06 11.04
C TYR A 32 -1.68 18.34 10.33
N ASP A 33 -0.95 17.31 9.92
CA ASP A 33 0.34 17.44 9.24
C ASP A 33 0.18 17.83 7.76
N GLN A 34 -0.61 17.08 7.00
CA GLN A 34 -0.73 17.27 5.54
C GLN A 34 -2.00 18.02 5.11
N GLY A 35 -2.97 18.20 6.01
CA GLY A 35 -4.21 18.94 5.74
C GLY A 35 -5.35 18.11 5.14
N TYR A 36 -5.15 16.81 4.93
CA TYR A 36 -6.15 15.89 4.37
C TYR A 36 -5.94 14.46 4.88
N LEU A 37 -6.97 13.63 4.70
CA LEU A 37 -6.87 12.17 4.83
C LEU A 37 -7.12 11.52 3.47
N GLN A 38 -6.26 10.57 3.10
CA GLN A 38 -6.42 9.77 1.90
C GLN A 38 -7.10 8.46 2.29
N GLU A 39 -8.34 8.26 1.85
CA GLU A 39 -9.11 7.02 2.04
C GLU A 39 -9.22 6.34 0.67
N GLY A 40 -8.29 5.42 0.40
CA GLY A 40 -8.14 4.77 -0.90
C GLY A 40 -7.90 5.82 -1.98
N ASP A 41 -8.90 6.02 -2.83
CA ASP A 41 -8.82 6.91 -3.98
C ASP A 41 -9.50 8.28 -3.75
N SER A 42 -10.11 8.44 -2.57
CA SER A 42 -10.80 9.64 -2.16
C SER A 42 -9.96 10.43 -1.17
N ARG A 43 -9.79 11.72 -1.46
CA ARG A 43 -9.13 12.67 -0.58
C ARG A 43 -10.19 13.49 0.13
N ARG A 44 -10.16 13.47 1.47
CA ARG A 44 -11.05 14.28 2.31
C ARG A 44 -10.22 15.37 2.96
N GLU A 45 -10.56 16.62 2.69
CA GLU A 45 -9.84 17.78 3.23
C GLU A 45 -10.15 17.97 4.72
N LYS A 46 -9.20 18.56 5.47
CA LYS A 46 -9.38 18.87 6.89
C LYS A 46 -10.71 19.57 7.21
N ALA A 47 -11.16 20.47 6.33
CA ALA A 47 -12.38 21.26 6.52
C ALA A 47 -13.67 20.41 6.48
N GLU A 48 -13.59 19.18 5.97
CA GLU A 48 -14.71 18.22 5.95
C GLU A 48 -14.87 17.48 7.29
N PHE A 49 -13.89 17.63 8.19
CA PHE A 49 -13.92 17.06 9.53
C PHE A 49 -14.26 18.13 10.56
N ASP A 50 -15.24 17.84 11.41
CA ASP A 50 -15.67 18.71 12.50
C ASP A 50 -14.83 18.42 13.75
N PHE A 51 -13.59 18.91 13.76
CA PHE A 51 -12.77 18.89 14.97
C PHE A 51 -13.20 20.07 15.86
N ASN A 52 -13.54 19.77 17.11
CA ASN A 52 -13.91 20.82 18.05
C ASN A 52 -12.68 21.69 18.39
N ASP A 53 -12.73 22.98 18.10
CA ASP A 53 -11.67 23.95 18.41
C ASP A 53 -11.42 24.12 19.93
N ASP A 54 -12.37 23.67 20.77
CA ASP A 54 -12.28 23.70 22.24
C ASP A 54 -11.67 22.41 22.84
N GLY A 55 -11.04 21.56 22.01
CA GLY A 55 -10.38 20.33 22.46
C GLY A 55 -9.12 20.56 23.30
N THR A 56 -8.65 19.51 23.98
CA THR A 56 -7.44 19.56 24.85
C THR A 56 -6.15 19.13 24.12
N ASP A 57 -6.16 19.16 22.78
CA ASP A 57 -5.00 18.81 21.95
C ASP A 57 -3.77 19.67 22.35
N GLY A 58 -2.68 19.02 22.75
CA GLY A 58 -1.41 19.66 23.10
C GLY A 58 -1.24 20.05 24.57
N ASP A 59 -2.26 19.89 25.42
CA ASP A 59 -2.18 20.21 26.86
C ASP A 59 -1.21 19.28 27.60
N HIS A 60 -1.20 18.00 27.20
CA HIS A 60 -0.36 16.94 27.75
C HIS A 60 0.30 16.13 26.63
N GLY A 61 1.25 15.27 26.98
CA GLY A 61 1.94 14.40 26.02
C GLY A 61 3.40 14.19 26.35
N VAL A 62 4.07 13.34 25.58
CA VAL A 62 5.47 13.00 25.79
C VAL A 62 6.37 14.23 25.59
N PRO A 63 7.17 14.67 26.59
CA PRO A 63 8.08 15.79 26.45
C PRO A 63 9.09 15.57 25.32
N VAL A 64 9.42 16.62 24.57
CA VAL A 64 10.41 16.54 23.48
C VAL A 64 11.77 16.02 23.97
N THR A 65 12.15 16.35 25.22
CA THR A 65 13.38 15.84 25.83
C THR A 65 13.38 14.33 25.98
N TYR A 66 12.23 13.73 26.31
CA TYR A 66 12.12 12.28 26.42
C TYR A 66 12.40 11.60 25.07
N THR A 67 11.70 12.02 24.00
CA THR A 67 11.94 11.49 22.64
C THR A 67 13.40 11.66 22.21
N ARG A 68 13.98 12.84 22.43
CA ARG A 68 15.38 13.12 22.09
C ARG A 68 16.34 12.19 22.84
N ASP A 69 16.13 12.00 24.15
CA ASP A 69 17.03 11.22 24.99
C ASP A 69 16.93 9.73 24.64
N THR A 70 15.73 9.21 24.34
CA THR A 70 15.53 7.86 23.81
C THR A 70 16.27 7.64 22.48
N LEU A 71 16.16 8.58 21.54
CA LEU A 71 16.88 8.48 20.26
C LEU A 71 18.40 8.52 20.47
N ALA A 72 18.90 9.36 21.38
CA ALA A 72 20.31 9.47 21.68
C ALA A 72 20.87 8.18 22.32
N GLU A 73 20.08 7.52 23.18
CA GLU A 73 20.42 6.22 23.76
C GLU A 73 20.43 5.12 22.70
N LEU A 74 19.41 5.07 21.84
CA LEU A 74 19.35 4.11 20.74
C LEU A 74 20.54 4.21 19.77
N LEU A 75 21.11 5.39 19.58
CA LEU A 75 22.30 5.58 18.75
C LEU A 75 23.61 5.11 19.42
N GLN A 76 23.60 4.88 20.73
CA GLN A 76 24.76 4.43 21.51
C GLN A 76 24.68 2.96 21.92
N THR A 77 23.51 2.34 21.75
CA THR A 77 23.24 0.96 22.15
C THR A 77 23.45 0.01 20.99
N ASP A 78 24.32 -1.00 21.20
CA ASP A 78 24.51 -2.11 20.26
C ASP A 78 23.22 -2.96 20.18
N ARG A 79 22.86 -3.36 18.96
CA ARG A 79 21.65 -4.16 18.71
C ARG A 79 22.01 -5.62 18.50
N ASP A 80 21.24 -6.52 19.13
CA ASP A 80 21.38 -7.97 18.98
C ASP A 80 20.72 -8.46 17.68
N ARG A 81 21.31 -8.06 16.55
CA ARG A 81 20.93 -8.53 15.21
C ARG A 81 22.17 -8.64 14.35
N HIS A 82 22.16 -9.58 13.41
CA HIS A 82 23.34 -9.90 12.60
C HIS A 82 22.95 -10.17 11.15
N HIS A 83 23.86 -9.81 10.25
CA HIS A 83 23.83 -10.16 8.83
C HIS A 83 25.24 -10.53 8.38
N ALA A 84 25.38 -11.40 7.39
CA ALA A 84 26.69 -11.84 6.91
C ALA A 84 27.50 -10.67 6.31
N ASP A 85 26.83 -9.86 5.49
CA ASP A 85 27.49 -8.84 4.67
C ASP A 85 27.08 -7.38 5.00
N LEU A 86 26.02 -7.16 5.78
CA LEU A 86 25.40 -5.84 5.97
C LEU A 86 25.52 -5.38 7.43
N PRO A 87 25.77 -4.09 7.68
CA PRO A 87 25.87 -3.53 9.04
C PRO A 87 24.48 -3.27 9.64
N VAL A 88 23.69 -4.34 9.77
CA VAL A 88 22.30 -4.26 10.26
C VAL A 88 22.21 -3.79 11.71
N GLU A 89 23.23 -4.07 12.51
CA GLU A 89 23.38 -3.66 13.91
C GLU A 89 23.40 -2.14 14.10
N ASP A 90 23.83 -1.39 13.09
CA ASP A 90 23.90 0.08 13.13
C ASP A 90 22.56 0.75 12.76
N ILE A 91 21.61 -0.01 12.21
CA ILE A 91 20.35 0.52 11.69
C ILE A 91 19.29 0.64 12.80
N VAL A 92 18.80 1.87 13.00
CA VAL A 92 17.66 2.15 13.88
C VAL A 92 16.36 2.02 13.10
N MET A 93 15.60 0.97 13.36
CA MET A 93 14.29 0.73 12.73
C MET A 93 13.18 1.52 13.44
N PRO A 94 12.07 1.85 12.75
CA PRO A 94 10.92 2.53 13.38
C PRO A 94 10.41 1.82 14.64
N ARG A 95 10.29 0.48 14.59
CA ARG A 95 9.87 -0.33 15.74
C ARG A 95 10.82 -0.24 16.94
N ASP A 96 12.13 -0.08 16.70
CA ASP A 96 13.11 0.03 17.78
C ASP A 96 12.85 1.31 18.58
N VAL A 97 12.56 2.39 17.87
CA VAL A 97 12.22 3.69 18.47
C VAL A 97 10.92 3.60 19.24
N LEU A 98 9.86 3.08 18.61
CA LEU A 98 8.55 2.95 19.25
C LEU A 98 8.60 2.06 20.51
N ASN A 99 9.31 0.93 20.44
CA ASN A 99 9.47 0.03 21.59
C ASN A 99 10.25 0.71 22.72
N ALA A 100 11.40 1.32 22.41
CA ALA A 100 12.21 2.00 23.43
C ALA A 100 11.45 3.18 24.06
N MET A 101 10.70 3.94 23.27
CA MET A 101 9.88 5.03 23.78
C MET A 101 8.76 4.55 24.70
N VAL A 102 8.20 3.37 24.49
CA VAL A 102 7.14 2.80 25.34
C VAL A 102 7.71 2.15 26.59
N GLU A 103 8.74 1.31 26.44
CA GLU A 103 9.39 0.62 27.57
C GLU A 103 9.96 1.62 28.58
N GLY A 104 10.55 2.73 28.11
CA GLY A 104 11.08 3.78 28.97
C GLY A 104 10.04 4.57 29.77
N LEU A 105 8.73 4.46 29.46
CA LEU A 105 7.68 5.21 30.16
C LEU A 105 7.59 4.79 31.63
N ALA A 106 7.80 3.50 31.91
CA ALA A 106 7.73 2.94 33.25
C ALA A 106 8.81 3.51 34.18
N ASP A 107 10.01 3.72 33.63
CA ASP A 107 11.20 4.19 34.36
C ASP A 107 11.31 5.72 34.39
N ALA A 108 10.61 6.41 33.50
CA ALA A 108 10.61 7.86 33.44
C ALA A 108 9.79 8.49 34.60
N PRO A 109 10.43 9.28 35.50
CA PRO A 109 9.76 9.84 36.67
C PRO A 109 8.80 11.00 36.32
N VAL A 110 8.83 11.49 35.09
CA VAL A 110 8.01 12.62 34.63
C VAL A 110 6.56 12.23 34.33
N PHE A 111 6.26 10.94 34.14
CA PHE A 111 4.92 10.46 33.82
C PHE A 111 4.22 9.89 35.04
N SER A 112 2.98 10.30 35.26
CA SER A 112 2.06 9.65 36.19
C SER A 112 1.64 8.26 35.70
N SER A 113 1.09 7.43 36.59
CA SER A 113 0.58 6.10 36.20
C SER A 113 -0.53 6.17 35.15
N GLY A 114 -1.35 7.23 35.16
CA GLY A 114 -2.41 7.42 34.16
C GLY A 114 -1.84 7.71 32.78
N GLU A 115 -0.92 8.67 32.69
CA GLU A 115 -0.24 9.03 31.43
C GLU A 115 0.53 7.85 30.83
N ARG A 116 1.18 7.03 31.67
CA ARG A 116 1.89 5.83 31.18
C ARG A 116 0.94 4.87 30.47
N SER A 117 -0.17 4.50 31.12
CA SER A 117 -1.15 3.59 30.51
C SER A 117 -1.79 4.18 29.26
N GLU A 118 -2.06 5.49 29.25
CA GLU A 118 -2.59 6.19 28.08
C GLU A 118 -1.60 6.15 26.91
N PHE A 119 -0.33 6.52 27.13
CA PHE A 119 0.68 6.56 26.08
C PHE A 119 1.09 5.16 25.60
N GLU A 120 1.11 4.15 26.49
CA GLU A 120 1.32 2.75 26.13
C GLU A 120 0.25 2.27 25.14
N ASN A 121 -1.03 2.58 25.37
CA ASN A 121 -2.11 2.19 24.46
C ASN A 121 -2.02 2.89 23.10
N ARG A 122 -1.60 4.15 23.10
CA ARG A 122 -1.50 4.98 21.88
C ARG A 122 -0.40 4.55 20.90
N VAL A 123 0.56 3.71 21.31
CA VAL A 123 1.61 3.25 20.40
C VAL A 123 1.08 2.26 19.36
N VAL A 124 0.01 1.52 19.67
CA VAL A 124 -0.52 0.45 18.81
C VAL A 124 -0.94 0.97 17.44
N PRO A 125 -1.84 1.98 17.32
CA PRO A 125 -2.21 2.51 16.01
C PRO A 125 -1.00 3.10 15.26
N VAL A 126 -0.05 3.71 15.96
CA VAL A 126 1.19 4.23 15.33
C VAL A 126 2.06 3.10 14.76
N LYS A 127 2.18 1.97 15.47
CA LYS A 127 2.90 0.79 14.97
C LYS A 127 2.24 0.22 13.73
N ASN A 128 0.90 0.15 13.72
CA ASN A 128 0.15 -0.33 12.56
C ASN A 128 0.37 0.58 11.36
N TYR A 129 0.17 1.89 11.51
CA TYR A 129 0.40 2.84 10.42
C TYR A 129 1.81 2.76 9.83
N VAL A 130 2.83 2.71 10.69
CA VAL A 130 4.22 2.59 10.25
C VAL A 130 4.46 1.25 9.53
N TYR A 131 3.88 0.16 10.02
CA TYR A 131 3.95 -1.13 9.36
C TYR A 131 3.26 -1.10 7.99
N ASP A 132 2.06 -0.50 7.89
CA ASP A 132 1.30 -0.41 6.65
C ASP A 132 2.07 0.38 5.56
N GLN A 133 2.78 1.46 5.96
CA GLN A 133 3.68 2.17 5.05
C GLN A 133 4.85 1.30 4.58
N GLN A 134 5.50 0.58 5.49
CA GLN A 134 6.60 -0.33 5.17
C GLN A 134 6.14 -1.50 4.29
N GLU A 135 4.94 -2.02 4.53
CA GLU A 135 4.33 -3.09 3.74
C GLU A 135 4.03 -2.59 2.33
N SER A 136 3.43 -1.41 2.19
CA SER A 136 3.17 -0.79 0.89
C SER A 136 4.47 -0.58 0.10
N ASP A 137 5.53 -0.03 0.71
CA ASP A 137 6.83 0.12 0.05
C ASP A 137 7.39 -1.21 -0.46
N VAL A 138 7.28 -2.28 0.34
CA VAL A 138 7.79 -3.61 -0.02
C VAL A 138 6.97 -4.22 -1.16
N ILE A 139 5.65 -4.16 -1.10
CA ILE A 139 4.78 -4.68 -2.16
C ILE A 139 5.04 -3.92 -3.47
N GLU A 140 5.09 -2.60 -3.42
CA GLU A 140 5.33 -1.76 -4.59
C GLU A 140 6.73 -1.97 -5.18
N ALA A 141 7.72 -2.33 -4.35
CA ALA A 141 9.05 -2.72 -4.80
C ALA A 141 9.07 -4.11 -5.47
N ILE A 142 8.36 -5.10 -4.90
CA ILE A 142 8.21 -6.44 -5.49
C ILE A 142 7.53 -6.36 -6.86
N MET A 143 6.47 -5.57 -6.94
CA MET A 143 5.62 -5.44 -8.13
C MET A 143 6.11 -4.37 -9.11
N HIS A 144 7.24 -3.71 -8.84
CA HIS A 144 7.74 -2.59 -9.63
C HIS A 144 7.86 -2.91 -11.13
N ASP A 145 8.44 -4.07 -11.46
CA ASP A 145 8.63 -4.50 -12.86
C ASP A 145 7.41 -5.25 -13.43
N LYS A 146 6.34 -5.37 -12.65
CA LYS A 146 5.11 -6.13 -12.99
C LYS A 146 3.89 -5.23 -13.13
N ARG A 147 4.06 -3.92 -13.00
CA ARG A 147 2.99 -2.95 -13.22
C ARG A 147 2.49 -3.04 -14.66
N VAL A 148 1.18 -3.03 -14.81
CA VAL A 148 0.53 -3.01 -16.11
C VAL A 148 0.65 -1.61 -16.69
N ASP A 149 1.19 -1.49 -17.90
CA ASP A 149 1.24 -0.21 -18.61
C ASP A 149 -0.17 0.22 -19.07
N GLU A 150 -0.36 1.54 -19.21
CA GLU A 150 -1.63 2.13 -19.64
C GLU A 150 -2.09 1.61 -21.01
N GLU A 151 -1.16 1.26 -21.90
CA GLU A 151 -1.47 0.71 -23.24
C GLU A 151 -2.14 -0.67 -23.14
N THR A 152 -1.64 -1.55 -22.26
CA THR A 152 -2.22 -2.86 -21.99
C THR A 152 -3.62 -2.76 -21.39
N VAL A 153 -3.83 -1.77 -20.50
CA VAL A 153 -5.16 -1.48 -19.96
C VAL A 153 -6.11 -0.95 -21.03
N ALA A 154 -5.65 -0.03 -21.87
CA ALA A 154 -6.42 0.53 -22.97
C ALA A 154 -6.88 -0.59 -23.93
N GLU A 155 -5.95 -1.48 -24.31
CA GLU A 155 -6.24 -2.63 -25.16
C GLU A 155 -7.32 -3.54 -24.53
N TYR A 156 -7.23 -3.82 -23.22
CA TYR A 156 -8.26 -4.58 -22.52
C TYR A 156 -9.64 -3.91 -22.61
N VAL A 157 -9.71 -2.61 -22.31
CA VAL A 157 -10.96 -1.84 -22.31
C VAL A 157 -11.57 -1.77 -23.71
N GLU A 158 -10.76 -1.58 -24.76
CA GLU A 158 -11.20 -1.63 -26.15
C GLU A 158 -11.80 -2.99 -26.51
N HIS A 159 -11.11 -4.09 -26.16
CA HIS A 159 -11.62 -5.43 -26.40
C HIS A 159 -12.94 -5.69 -25.67
N VAL A 160 -13.09 -5.25 -24.42
CA VAL A 160 -14.34 -5.39 -23.66
C VAL A 160 -15.45 -4.54 -24.28
N TYR A 161 -15.16 -3.33 -24.73
CA TYR A 161 -16.12 -2.46 -25.40
C TYR A 161 -16.64 -3.08 -26.69
N ALA A 162 -15.74 -3.44 -27.60
CA ALA A 162 -16.07 -4.07 -28.87
C ALA A 162 -16.78 -5.42 -28.70
N TRP A 163 -16.48 -6.16 -27.63
CA TRP A 163 -17.19 -7.40 -27.28
C TRP A 163 -18.66 -7.18 -26.92
N GLU A 164 -19.02 -6.07 -26.27
CA GLU A 164 -20.41 -5.78 -25.89
C GLU A 164 -21.18 -5.01 -26.98
N THR A 165 -20.50 -4.15 -27.75
CA THR A 165 -21.14 -3.29 -28.76
C THR A 165 -21.11 -3.85 -30.19
N ASP A 166 -20.41 -4.96 -30.41
CA ASP A 166 -20.09 -5.51 -31.74
C ASP A 166 -19.36 -4.50 -32.66
N GLU A 167 -18.71 -3.48 -32.07
CA GLU A 167 -17.93 -2.50 -32.83
C GLU A 167 -16.62 -3.09 -33.39
N PRO A 168 -16.19 -2.67 -34.59
CA PRO A 168 -14.96 -3.16 -35.20
C PRO A 168 -13.73 -2.60 -34.48
N LEU A 169 -12.81 -3.49 -34.10
CA LEU A 169 -11.44 -3.11 -33.71
C LEU A 169 -10.55 -3.09 -34.95
N TYR A 170 -9.45 -2.34 -34.90
CA TYR A 170 -8.47 -2.24 -35.97
C TYR A 170 -7.05 -2.42 -35.43
N ASN A 171 -6.22 -3.19 -36.12
CA ASN A 171 -4.79 -3.29 -35.79
C ASN A 171 -4.00 -2.08 -36.35
N ASP A 172 -2.70 -1.98 -36.03
CA ASP A 172 -1.79 -0.92 -36.52
C ASP A 172 -1.75 -0.75 -38.05
N ARG A 173 -2.21 -1.76 -38.80
CA ARG A 173 -2.26 -1.76 -40.27
C ARG A 173 -3.63 -1.31 -40.81
N GLY A 174 -4.56 -0.95 -39.93
CA GLY A 174 -5.94 -0.59 -40.25
C GLY A 174 -6.81 -1.79 -40.64
N GLU A 175 -6.40 -3.02 -40.31
CA GLU A 175 -7.17 -4.23 -40.62
C GLU A 175 -8.16 -4.52 -39.50
N ARG A 176 -9.39 -4.87 -39.85
CA ARG A 176 -10.42 -5.21 -38.86
C ARG A 176 -10.04 -6.48 -38.10
N VAL A 177 -10.06 -6.41 -36.78
CA VAL A 177 -9.84 -7.54 -35.87
C VAL A 177 -11.05 -7.75 -34.97
N GLU A 178 -11.28 -8.99 -34.55
CA GLU A 178 -12.31 -9.32 -33.56
C GLU A 178 -11.74 -9.14 -32.15
N PRO A 179 -12.59 -8.87 -31.14
CA PRO A 179 -12.17 -8.84 -29.75
C PRO A 179 -11.52 -10.16 -29.34
N ASP A 180 -10.32 -10.11 -28.76
CA ASP A 180 -9.58 -11.31 -28.39
C ASP A 180 -10.06 -11.84 -27.03
N PRO A 181 -10.75 -13.01 -26.98
CA PRO A 181 -11.26 -13.56 -25.72
C PRO A 181 -10.15 -14.03 -24.79
N LEU A 182 -8.99 -14.43 -25.32
CA LEU A 182 -7.85 -14.85 -24.52
C LEU A 182 -7.22 -13.65 -23.84
N LYS A 183 -6.96 -12.55 -24.55
CA LYS A 183 -6.40 -11.33 -23.96
C LYS A 183 -7.27 -10.81 -22.83
N MET A 184 -8.59 -10.72 -23.05
CA MET A 184 -9.51 -10.29 -21.98
C MET A 184 -9.48 -11.23 -20.78
N LYS A 185 -9.48 -12.55 -21.01
CA LYS A 185 -9.40 -13.54 -19.93
C LYS A 185 -8.11 -13.39 -19.12
N LEU A 186 -6.96 -13.31 -19.78
CA LEU A 186 -5.67 -13.21 -19.12
C LEU A 186 -5.59 -11.92 -18.30
N PHE A 187 -6.03 -10.78 -18.86
CA PHE A 187 -6.09 -9.54 -18.08
C PHE A 187 -7.00 -9.66 -16.85
N GLU A 188 -8.17 -10.28 -17.00
CA GLU A 188 -9.15 -10.47 -15.93
C GLU A 188 -8.71 -11.42 -14.80
N VAL A 189 -7.82 -12.37 -15.12
CA VAL A 189 -7.29 -13.35 -14.17
C VAL A 189 -5.93 -12.93 -13.63
N GLU A 190 -5.00 -12.49 -14.48
CA GLU A 190 -3.59 -12.21 -14.19
C GLU A 190 -3.26 -10.75 -13.92
N HIS A 191 -4.10 -9.79 -14.29
CA HIS A 191 -3.93 -8.38 -13.89
C HIS A 191 -4.97 -7.92 -12.87
N LEU A 192 -6.25 -8.22 -13.11
CA LEU A 192 -7.34 -7.80 -12.22
C LEU A 192 -7.49 -8.62 -10.93
N GLY A 193 -6.98 -9.86 -10.87
CA GLY A 193 -7.06 -10.76 -9.70
C GLY A 193 -8.48 -11.17 -9.27
N ARG A 194 -9.51 -10.67 -9.96
CA ARG A 194 -10.91 -10.77 -9.56
C ARG A 194 -11.54 -12.12 -9.89
N PHE A 195 -10.97 -12.82 -10.87
CA PHE A 195 -11.49 -14.07 -11.38
C PHE A 195 -10.37 -15.10 -11.45
N SER A 196 -10.75 -16.36 -11.33
CA SER A 196 -9.88 -17.51 -11.57
C SER A 196 -10.20 -18.13 -12.94
N GLU A 197 -9.45 -19.17 -13.31
CA GLU A 197 -9.77 -19.95 -14.50
C GLU A 197 -11.16 -20.62 -14.43
N ALA A 198 -11.69 -20.87 -13.23
CA ALA A 198 -12.98 -21.55 -13.03
C ALA A 198 -14.18 -20.73 -13.52
N GLU A 199 -14.04 -19.40 -13.61
CA GLU A 199 -15.04 -18.49 -14.15
C GLU A 199 -15.08 -18.47 -15.69
N TYR A 200 -14.30 -19.32 -16.35
CA TYR A 200 -14.28 -19.47 -17.80
C TYR A 200 -14.64 -20.88 -18.25
N GLU A 201 -15.08 -20.98 -19.50
CA GLU A 201 -15.11 -22.22 -20.27
C GLU A 201 -14.15 -22.06 -21.46
N GLY A 202 -12.91 -22.53 -21.28
CA GLY A 202 -11.82 -22.18 -22.19
C GLY A 202 -11.48 -20.69 -22.09
N ASN A 203 -11.78 -19.93 -23.15
CA ASN A 203 -11.64 -18.47 -23.20
C ASN A 203 -13.00 -17.75 -23.15
N LEU A 204 -14.10 -18.50 -22.99
CA LEU A 204 -15.44 -17.91 -22.95
C LEU A 204 -15.80 -17.53 -21.51
N PRO A 205 -16.17 -16.27 -21.25
CA PRO A 205 -16.54 -15.83 -19.92
C PRO A 205 -17.88 -16.43 -19.50
N ARG A 206 -17.96 -16.90 -18.24
CA ARG A 206 -19.24 -17.23 -17.59
C ARG A 206 -20.00 -15.96 -17.19
N GLU A 207 -21.20 -16.14 -16.68
CA GLU A 207 -22.13 -15.05 -16.36
C GLU A 207 -21.56 -14.01 -15.37
N SER A 208 -20.76 -14.45 -14.39
CA SER A 208 -20.08 -13.55 -13.44
C SER A 208 -19.18 -12.54 -14.14
N VAL A 209 -18.30 -13.01 -15.03
CA VAL A 209 -17.37 -12.17 -15.80
C VAL A 209 -18.14 -11.27 -16.77
N ARG A 210 -19.17 -11.79 -17.45
CA ARG A 210 -20.00 -11.00 -18.36
C ARG A 210 -20.71 -9.85 -17.65
N ASN A 211 -21.28 -10.11 -16.47
CA ASN A 211 -21.94 -9.08 -15.67
C ASN A 211 -20.94 -8.03 -15.19
N PHE A 212 -19.75 -8.47 -14.76
CA PHE A 212 -18.67 -7.56 -14.40
C PHE A 212 -18.29 -6.63 -15.56
N ARG A 213 -17.99 -7.16 -16.75
CA ARG A 213 -17.66 -6.35 -17.93
C ARG A 213 -18.72 -5.28 -18.19
N ARG A 214 -19.99 -5.66 -18.21
CA ARG A 214 -21.11 -4.73 -18.44
C ARG A 214 -21.28 -3.67 -17.34
N GLU A 215 -21.33 -4.11 -16.09
CA GLU A 215 -21.70 -3.25 -14.97
C GLU A 215 -20.55 -2.40 -14.45
N LYS A 216 -19.31 -2.89 -14.54
CA LYS A 216 -18.15 -2.24 -13.95
C LYS A 216 -17.25 -1.57 -14.97
N VAL A 217 -17.06 -2.17 -16.14
CA VAL A 217 -16.21 -1.59 -17.20
C VAL A 217 -17.05 -0.72 -18.12
N ILE A 218 -18.00 -1.31 -18.86
CA ILE A 218 -18.81 -0.61 -19.88
C ILE A 218 -19.65 0.52 -19.28
N THR A 219 -20.30 0.29 -18.13
CA THR A 219 -21.13 1.33 -17.51
C THR A 219 -20.30 2.53 -17.05
N SER A 220 -19.10 2.29 -16.53
CA SER A 220 -18.19 3.35 -16.09
C SER A 220 -17.64 4.13 -17.30
N LEU A 221 -17.21 3.41 -18.34
CA LEU A 221 -16.77 3.99 -19.61
C LEU A 221 -17.86 4.87 -20.25
N ASN A 222 -19.09 4.35 -20.36
CA ASN A 222 -20.21 5.11 -20.90
C ASN A 222 -20.52 6.35 -20.06
N ARG A 223 -20.51 6.25 -18.72
CA ARG A 223 -20.71 7.41 -17.85
C ARG A 223 -19.67 8.51 -18.13
N HIS A 224 -18.40 8.11 -18.22
CA HIS A 224 -17.30 9.03 -18.50
C HIS A 224 -17.43 9.67 -19.90
N ALA A 225 -17.76 8.87 -20.93
CA ALA A 225 -18.01 9.35 -22.28
C ALA A 225 -19.18 10.35 -22.37
N TRP A 226 -20.23 10.16 -21.55
CA TRP A 226 -21.37 11.09 -21.48
C TRP A 226 -21.04 12.42 -20.79
N GLU A 227 -20.08 12.43 -19.86
CA GLU A 227 -19.62 13.65 -19.17
C GLU A 227 -18.73 14.54 -20.06
N HIS A 228 -18.11 13.98 -21.12
CA HIS A 228 -17.12 14.64 -22.00
C HIS A 228 -17.62 14.90 -23.44
N ARG A 229 -18.93 15.06 -23.63
CA ARG A 229 -19.69 14.90 -24.88
C ARG A 229 -19.45 15.87 -26.07
N ASP A 230 -18.29 16.52 -26.20
CA ASP A 230 -18.05 17.54 -27.25
C ASP A 230 -17.12 17.12 -28.41
N ALA A 231 -16.62 15.89 -28.48
CA ALA A 231 -15.86 15.39 -29.65
C ALA A 231 -16.13 13.90 -29.95
N ASP A 232 -15.86 13.45 -31.18
CA ASP A 232 -15.93 12.04 -31.59
C ASP A 232 -15.30 11.12 -30.52
N PHE A 233 -16.05 10.12 -30.04
CA PHE A 233 -15.59 9.20 -29.00
C PHE A 233 -14.52 8.27 -29.58
N SER A 234 -13.28 8.41 -29.09
CA SER A 234 -12.21 7.42 -29.21
C SER A 234 -11.93 6.82 -27.83
N VAL A 235 -11.71 5.51 -27.73
CA VAL A 235 -11.31 4.88 -26.46
C VAL A 235 -9.95 5.42 -25.98
N GLU A 236 -9.10 5.86 -26.92
CA GLU A 236 -7.82 6.54 -26.65
C GLU A 236 -7.99 7.89 -25.90
N ASP A 237 -9.16 8.53 -25.96
CA ASP A 237 -9.45 9.81 -25.28
C ASP A 237 -10.13 9.62 -23.92
N VAL A 238 -10.33 8.38 -23.46
CA VAL A 238 -10.96 8.07 -22.17
C VAL A 238 -9.90 8.05 -21.07
N ASP A 239 -10.12 8.80 -20.00
CA ASP A 239 -9.33 8.65 -18.78
C ASP A 239 -9.63 7.29 -18.13
N LEU A 240 -8.76 6.31 -18.36
CA LEU A 240 -8.90 4.94 -17.86
C LEU A 240 -8.87 4.88 -16.33
N THR A 241 -8.23 5.85 -15.68
CA THR A 241 -8.22 5.96 -14.21
C THR A 241 -9.59 6.36 -13.65
N ALA A 242 -10.49 6.92 -14.48
CA ALA A 242 -11.86 7.20 -14.07
C ALA A 242 -12.72 5.94 -13.91
N ILE A 243 -12.25 4.77 -14.37
CA ILE A 243 -12.89 3.47 -14.14
C ILE A 243 -12.34 2.88 -12.84
N PRO A 244 -13.12 2.84 -11.73
CA PRO A 244 -12.56 2.53 -10.41
C PRO A 244 -11.86 1.18 -10.31
N VAL A 245 -12.34 0.17 -11.05
CA VAL A 245 -11.72 -1.17 -11.02
C VAL A 245 -10.40 -1.21 -11.78
N ILE A 246 -10.26 -0.40 -12.83
CA ILE A 246 -9.03 -0.29 -13.62
C ILE A 246 -8.00 0.54 -12.84
N LYS A 247 -8.47 1.60 -12.18
CA LYS A 247 -7.68 2.42 -11.27
C LYS A 247 -6.96 1.58 -10.22
N THR A 248 -7.66 0.64 -9.57
CA THR A 248 -7.04 -0.24 -8.57
C THR A 248 -5.86 -1.04 -9.14
N VAL A 249 -5.97 -1.56 -10.36
CA VAL A 249 -4.86 -2.30 -11.02
C VAL A 249 -3.69 -1.40 -11.38
N LEU A 250 -3.97 -0.13 -11.72
CA LEU A 250 -2.94 0.84 -12.08
C LEU A 250 -2.24 1.47 -10.86
N GLU A 251 -2.94 1.55 -9.72
CA GLU A 251 -2.52 2.40 -8.60
C GLU A 251 -2.02 1.64 -7.36
N SER A 252 -2.37 0.36 -7.17
CA SER A 252 -1.98 -0.36 -5.96
C SER A 252 -1.93 -1.86 -6.15
N HIS A 253 -0.87 -2.49 -5.64
CA HIS A 253 -0.81 -3.95 -5.52
C HIS A 253 -1.03 -4.39 -4.06
N ASP A 254 -1.52 -5.61 -3.88
CA ASP A 254 -1.59 -6.27 -2.58
C ASP A 254 -0.84 -7.62 -2.57
N TRP A 255 -0.94 -8.37 -1.46
CA TRP A 255 -0.27 -9.67 -1.33
C TRP A 255 -0.89 -10.76 -2.21
N ASP A 256 -2.19 -10.67 -2.52
CA ASP A 256 -2.85 -11.62 -3.42
C ASP A 256 -2.30 -11.41 -4.85
N ASP A 257 -1.97 -10.16 -5.21
CA ASP A 257 -1.27 -9.85 -6.48
C ASP A 257 0.14 -10.44 -6.53
N VAL A 258 0.89 -10.37 -5.43
CA VAL A 258 2.23 -10.96 -5.33
C VAL A 258 2.16 -12.48 -5.46
N GLU A 259 1.27 -13.15 -4.72
CA GLU A 259 1.11 -14.61 -4.76
C GLU A 259 0.77 -15.09 -6.18
N ARG A 260 -0.11 -14.36 -6.86
CA ARG A 260 -0.52 -14.67 -8.23
C ARG A 260 0.57 -14.43 -9.27
N THR A 261 1.44 -13.45 -9.04
CA THR A 261 2.49 -13.07 -9.98
C THR A 261 3.73 -13.97 -9.85
N PHE A 262 4.01 -14.45 -8.64
CA PHE A 262 5.18 -15.25 -8.31
C PHE A 262 4.74 -16.58 -7.66
N GLU A 263 4.45 -17.58 -8.50
CA GLU A 263 3.88 -18.88 -8.10
C GLU A 263 4.76 -19.67 -7.11
N ASP A 264 6.08 -19.55 -7.21
CA ASP A 264 7.06 -20.24 -6.37
C ASP A 264 7.58 -19.34 -5.22
N PHE A 265 6.98 -18.17 -5.00
CA PHE A 265 7.35 -17.27 -3.93
C PHE A 265 6.99 -17.81 -2.54
N ASP A 266 7.96 -17.80 -1.63
CA ASP A 266 7.77 -18.25 -0.25
C ASP A 266 8.32 -17.21 0.76
N PRO A 267 7.45 -16.40 1.40
CA PRO A 267 7.89 -15.39 2.36
C PRO A 267 8.56 -15.98 3.60
N ARG A 268 8.31 -17.27 3.93
CA ARG A 268 8.96 -17.95 5.07
C ARG A 268 10.46 -18.16 4.85
N GLN A 269 10.89 -18.13 3.58
CA GLN A 269 12.29 -18.28 3.20
C GLN A 269 12.98 -16.93 2.99
N TRP A 270 12.30 -15.80 3.16
CA TRP A 270 12.83 -14.48 2.82
C TRP A 270 14.14 -14.14 3.55
N ASP A 271 14.32 -14.58 4.78
CA ASP A 271 15.55 -14.29 5.53
C ASP A 271 16.80 -14.89 4.86
N ASP A 272 16.69 -16.11 4.33
CA ASP A 272 17.79 -16.87 3.69
C ASP A 272 17.24 -17.77 2.56
N PRO A 273 16.85 -17.18 1.42
CA PRO A 273 16.25 -17.96 0.34
C PRO A 273 17.32 -18.78 -0.39
N PRO A 274 17.05 -20.06 -0.72
CA PRO A 274 18.02 -20.88 -1.44
C PRO A 274 18.40 -20.25 -2.78
N SER A 275 19.68 -20.24 -3.13
CA SER A 275 20.13 -19.62 -4.37
C SER A 275 19.47 -20.24 -5.60
N GLY A 276 19.01 -19.38 -6.53
CA GLY A 276 18.36 -19.80 -7.77
C GLY A 276 16.87 -20.11 -7.65
N THR A 277 16.24 -19.83 -6.51
CA THR A 277 14.77 -19.83 -6.38
C THR A 277 14.16 -18.52 -6.85
N GLU A 278 12.84 -18.54 -7.09
CA GLU A 278 12.07 -17.32 -7.35
C GLU A 278 12.17 -16.35 -6.17
N THR A 279 11.98 -16.82 -4.93
CA THR A 279 12.14 -16.02 -3.72
C THR A 279 13.50 -15.32 -3.64
N ALA A 280 14.60 -15.99 -4.00
CA ALA A 280 15.93 -15.37 -4.00
C ALA A 280 16.06 -14.25 -5.04
N THR A 281 15.42 -14.42 -6.20
CA THR A 281 15.40 -13.41 -7.27
C THR A 281 14.53 -12.22 -6.88
N VAL A 282 13.29 -12.49 -6.46
CA VAL A 282 12.35 -11.46 -5.98
C VAL A 282 12.98 -10.65 -4.84
N LYS A 283 13.64 -11.30 -3.88
CA LYS A 283 14.34 -10.59 -2.80
C LYS A 283 15.42 -9.65 -3.30
N ALA A 284 16.29 -10.12 -4.20
CA ALA A 284 17.37 -9.30 -4.74
C ALA A 284 16.81 -8.05 -5.47
N ASP A 285 15.82 -8.26 -6.34
CA ASP A 285 15.19 -7.19 -7.12
C ASP A 285 14.42 -6.21 -6.21
N THR A 286 13.73 -6.71 -5.18
CA THR A 286 13.04 -5.89 -4.17
C THR A 286 14.01 -4.99 -3.43
N ILE A 287 15.14 -5.52 -2.97
CA ILE A 287 16.14 -4.73 -2.24
C ILE A 287 16.74 -3.66 -3.15
N ASP A 288 17.09 -4.01 -4.40
CA ASP A 288 17.62 -3.04 -5.36
C ASP A 288 16.62 -1.91 -5.64
N THR A 289 15.34 -2.26 -5.79
CA THR A 289 14.25 -1.30 -6.02
C THR A 289 14.03 -0.38 -4.82
N LEU A 290 13.98 -0.92 -3.59
CA LEU A 290 13.86 -0.12 -2.37
C LEU A 290 15.02 0.87 -2.21
N VAL A 291 16.24 0.46 -2.57
CA VAL A 291 17.42 1.33 -2.51
C VAL A 291 17.37 2.40 -3.61
N SER A 292 17.08 2.00 -4.84
CA SER A 292 17.18 2.87 -6.01
C SER A 292 16.04 3.87 -6.12
N LEU A 293 14.82 3.51 -5.71
CA LEU A 293 13.62 4.32 -5.92
C LEU A 293 12.98 4.86 -4.64
N PHE A 294 13.09 4.13 -3.53
CA PHE A 294 12.44 4.49 -2.27
C PHE A 294 13.41 5.12 -1.25
N GLY A 295 14.70 5.24 -1.59
CA GLY A 295 15.69 5.93 -0.77
C GLY A 295 16.13 5.17 0.48
N TYR A 296 15.87 3.86 0.54
CA TYR A 296 16.40 3.01 1.60
C TYR A 296 17.91 2.83 1.46
N SER A 297 18.60 2.65 2.58
CA SER A 297 19.90 1.97 2.55
C SER A 297 19.70 0.47 2.40
N GLU A 298 20.68 -0.24 1.84
CA GLU A 298 20.62 -1.70 1.65
C GLU A 298 20.31 -2.44 2.97
N ALA A 299 20.99 -2.08 4.07
CA ALA A 299 20.74 -2.66 5.39
C ALA A 299 19.34 -2.35 5.93
N SER A 300 18.80 -1.15 5.69
CA SER A 300 17.43 -0.82 6.08
C SER A 300 16.37 -1.48 5.19
N ALA A 301 16.66 -1.68 3.90
CA ALA A 301 15.79 -2.41 2.98
C ALA A 301 15.71 -3.90 3.38
N GLU A 302 16.86 -4.51 3.69
CA GLU A 302 16.92 -5.89 4.20
C GLU A 302 16.09 -6.02 5.49
N LEU A 303 16.29 -5.14 6.47
CA LEU A 303 15.55 -5.23 7.74
C LEU A 303 14.06 -4.94 7.59
N THR A 304 13.68 -3.99 6.72
CA THR A 304 12.27 -3.66 6.47
C THR A 304 11.57 -4.82 5.77
N SER A 305 12.14 -5.33 4.69
CA SER A 305 11.57 -6.45 3.95
C SER A 305 11.45 -7.71 4.82
N ARG A 306 12.48 -8.06 5.62
CA ARG A 306 12.38 -9.16 6.61
C ARG A 306 11.26 -8.94 7.62
N HIS A 307 11.09 -7.72 8.10
CA HIS A 307 10.03 -7.42 9.07
C HIS A 307 8.64 -7.66 8.47
N VAL A 308 8.41 -7.15 7.26
CA VAL A 308 7.15 -7.32 6.52
C VAL A 308 6.91 -8.80 6.22
N MET A 309 7.88 -9.49 5.63
CA MET A 309 7.78 -10.91 5.29
C MET A 309 7.54 -11.79 6.52
N GLY A 310 8.14 -11.43 7.65
CA GLY A 310 7.87 -12.10 8.92
C GLY A 310 6.40 -12.03 9.33
N GLN A 311 5.69 -10.93 9.07
CA GLN A 311 4.24 -10.82 9.36
C GLN A 311 3.40 -11.54 8.31
N VAL A 312 3.75 -11.37 7.03
CA VAL A 312 3.06 -11.98 5.90
C VAL A 312 3.11 -13.50 5.96
N SER A 313 4.24 -14.07 6.39
CA SER A 313 4.44 -15.52 6.49
C SER A 313 3.43 -16.25 7.39
N TYR A 314 2.78 -15.55 8.32
CA TYR A 314 1.72 -16.13 9.16
C TYR A 314 0.37 -16.25 8.45
N ARG A 315 0.18 -15.52 7.34
CA ARG A 315 -1.04 -15.49 6.54
C ARG A 315 -0.88 -16.14 5.16
N TRP A 316 0.34 -16.55 4.82
CA TRP A 316 0.70 -17.20 3.56
C TRP A 316 0.42 -18.70 3.63
N ASP A 317 -0.58 -19.17 2.88
CA ASP A 317 -1.00 -20.58 2.83
C ASP A 317 -0.38 -21.33 1.64
#